data_AF-F4AVE6-F1
#
_entry.id   AF-F4AVE6-F1
#
_cell.length_a   1.000
_cell.length_b   1.000
_cell.length_c   1.000
_cell.angle_alpha   90.00
_cell.angle_beta   90.00
_cell.angle_gamma   90.00
#
_symmetry.space_group_name_H-M   'P 1'
#
loop_
_entity.id
_entity.type
_entity.pdbx_description
1 polymer ?
#
loop_
_entity_poly.entity_id
_entity_poly.type
_entity_poly.pdbx_seq_one_letter_code
_entity_poly.pdbx_strand_id
1 'polypeptide(L)'
;MSLEDEKIPGDKPGNDAKNMADDAKKAASNFANEAKDTANEFGNSAKEEWNKVNTGVSNKVLIGIMGIIFGYLGIHKFMLGYTKEGLIQLGATIVTCGAAGIVGFIEGIIYLTKSDEDFHTTYVVNKKSWF
;
A
#
# COMPACT_ATOMS: atom_id res chain seq x y z
N MET A 1 6.83 79.54 -7.84
CA MET A 1 7.74 78.65 -7.08
C MET A 1 6.85 77.66 -6.35
N SER A 2 6.37 76.65 -7.08
CA SER A 2 5.51 75.61 -6.53
C SER A 2 6.42 74.65 -5.78
N LEU A 3 6.29 74.67 -4.46
CA LEU A 3 7.02 73.78 -3.57
C LEU A 3 6.61 72.35 -3.93
N GLU A 4 7.61 71.57 -4.31
CA GLU A 4 7.49 70.17 -4.64
C GLU A 4 6.80 69.44 -3.48
N ASP A 5 5.77 68.64 -3.82
CA ASP A 5 5.18 67.64 -2.93
C ASP A 5 6.26 66.61 -2.60
N GLU A 6 7.08 66.95 -1.61
CA GLU A 6 8.03 66.04 -0.97
C GLU A 6 7.20 64.95 -0.30
N LYS A 7 7.04 63.83 -1.01
CA LYS A 7 6.55 62.57 -0.48
C LYS A 7 7.48 62.17 0.66
N ILE A 8 7.16 62.61 1.87
CA ILE A 8 7.89 62.29 3.08
C ILE A 8 7.86 60.77 3.25
N PRO A 9 9.02 60.08 3.16
CA PRO A 9 9.07 58.65 3.44
C PRO A 9 8.93 58.47 4.96
N GLY A 10 7.69 58.32 5.45
CA GLY A 10 7.45 58.14 6.89
C GLY A 10 6.04 58.45 7.41
N ASP A 11 4.97 58.39 6.60
CA ASP A 11 3.62 58.49 7.15
C ASP A 11 3.26 57.22 7.94
N LYS A 12 3.51 57.29 9.25
CA LYS A 12 3.15 56.34 10.32
C LYS A 12 3.83 54.96 10.20
N PRO A 13 5.00 54.76 10.85
CA PRO A 13 5.70 53.47 10.90
C PRO A 13 4.84 52.28 11.37
N GLY A 14 3.71 52.53 12.02
CA GLY A 14 2.75 51.50 12.42
C GLY A 14 1.93 50.88 11.27
N ASN A 15 1.72 51.56 10.14
CA ASN A 15 0.96 51.00 9.01
C ASN A 15 1.83 50.12 8.12
N ASP A 16 3.06 50.55 7.83
CA ASP A 16 4.00 49.79 7.01
C ASP A 16 4.41 48.47 7.69
N ALA A 17 4.68 48.52 9.00
CA ALA A 17 4.97 47.34 9.79
C ALA A 17 3.81 46.33 9.80
N LYS A 18 2.56 46.82 9.75
CA LYS A 18 1.35 45.98 9.74
C LYS A 18 1.17 45.28 8.39
N ASN A 19 1.37 46.01 7.30
CA ASN A 19 1.33 45.46 5.94
C ASN A 19 2.42 44.39 5.74
N MET A 20 3.64 44.64 6.22
CA MET A 20 4.73 43.66 6.19
C MET A 20 4.44 42.41 7.01
N ALA A 21 3.81 42.56 8.18
CA ALA A 21 3.38 41.42 9.00
C ALA A 21 2.29 40.60 8.31
N ASP A 22 1.34 41.25 7.63
CA ASP A 22 0.29 40.59 6.88
C ASP A 22 0.83 39.84 5.65
N ASP A 23 1.79 40.42 4.92
CA ASP A 23 2.46 39.77 3.79
C ASP A 23 3.29 38.54 4.25
N ALA A 24 4.03 38.68 5.35
CA ALA A 24 4.76 37.57 5.96
C ALA A 24 3.81 36.43 6.38
N LYS A 25 2.66 36.77 6.96
CA LYS A 25 1.63 35.80 7.35
C LYS A 25 1.02 35.11 6.13
N LYS A 26 0.80 35.85 5.04
CA LYS A 26 0.27 35.32 3.78
C LYS A 26 1.24 34.34 3.13
N ALA A 27 2.52 34.70 3.05
CA ALA A 27 3.58 33.84 2.55
C ALA A 27 3.71 32.56 3.39
N ALA A 28 3.66 32.67 4.72
CA ALA A 28 3.68 31.53 5.63
C ALA A 28 2.46 30.61 5.43
N SER A 29 1.26 31.17 5.26
CA SER A 29 0.05 30.39 5.01
C SER A 29 0.08 29.68 3.65
N ASN A 30 0.61 30.31 2.62
CA ASN A 30 0.72 29.70 1.29
C ASN A 30 1.72 28.54 1.31
N PHE A 31 2.89 28.73 1.92
CA PHE A 31 3.87 27.66 2.09
C PHE A 31 3.31 26.48 2.91
N ALA A 32 2.57 26.76 3.99
CA ALA A 32 1.94 25.72 4.79
C ALA A 32 0.88 24.94 4.02
N ASN A 33 0.08 25.61 3.18
CA ASN A 33 -0.92 24.96 2.34
C ASN A 33 -0.25 24.10 1.26
N GLU A 34 0.77 24.61 0.59
CA GLU A 34 1.51 23.87 -0.45
C GLU A 34 2.24 22.64 0.12
N ALA A 35 2.84 22.78 1.31
CA ALA A 35 3.43 21.66 2.04
C ALA A 35 2.37 20.61 2.43
N LYS A 36 1.17 21.05 2.84
CA LYS A 36 0.06 20.17 3.19
C LYS A 36 -0.50 19.45 1.96
N ASP A 37 -0.63 20.14 0.83
CA ASP A 37 -1.10 19.55 -0.43
C ASP A 37 -0.11 18.52 -0.95
N THR A 38 1.20 18.83 -0.92
CA THR A 38 2.27 17.87 -1.26
C THR A 38 2.23 16.64 -0.35
N ALA A 39 2.04 16.83 0.96
CA ALA A 39 1.93 15.73 1.91
C ALA A 39 0.68 14.86 1.68
N ASN A 40 -0.45 15.49 1.34
CA ASN A 40 -1.67 14.78 0.98
C ASN A 40 -1.51 13.98 -0.33
N GLU A 41 -0.87 14.56 -1.35
CA GLU A 41 -0.61 13.88 -2.63
C GLU A 41 0.33 12.68 -2.45
N PHE A 42 1.41 12.84 -1.67
CA PHE A 42 2.29 11.73 -1.30
C PHE A 42 1.55 10.65 -0.52
N GLY A 43 0.74 11.04 0.48
CA GLY A 43 -0.04 10.12 1.30
C GLY A 43 -1.07 9.32 0.48
N ASN A 44 -1.76 9.99 -0.45
CA ASN A 44 -2.71 9.34 -1.34
C ASN A 44 -2.01 8.37 -2.30
N SER A 45 -0.89 8.79 -2.91
CA SER A 45 -0.09 7.91 -3.80
C SER A 45 0.42 6.68 -3.07
N ALA A 46 0.95 6.84 -1.85
CA ALA A 46 1.40 5.72 -1.03
C ALA A 46 0.24 4.79 -0.65
N LYS A 47 -0.94 5.34 -0.34
CA LYS A 47 -2.14 4.56 -0.02
C LYS A 47 -2.66 3.77 -1.23
N GLU A 48 -2.63 4.36 -2.42
CA GLU A 48 -3.02 3.69 -3.67
C GLU A 48 -2.08 2.54 -4.01
N GLU A 49 -0.76 2.75 -3.95
CA GLU A 49 0.23 1.69 -4.16
C GLU A 49 0.09 0.58 -3.10
N TRP A 50 -0.13 0.92 -1.84
CA TRP A 50 -0.32 -0.07 -0.77
C TRP A 50 -1.60 -0.89 -0.97
N ASN A 51 -2.69 -0.25 -1.39
CA ASN A 51 -3.91 -0.96 -1.74
C ASN A 51 -3.72 -1.85 -2.96
N LYS A 52 -3.07 -1.36 -4.03
CA LYS A 52 -2.78 -2.12 -5.26
C LYS A 52 -1.94 -3.37 -5.01
N VAL A 53 -0.95 -3.26 -4.13
CA VAL A 53 -0.14 -4.38 -3.62
C VAL A 53 -1.04 -5.38 -2.89
N ASN A 54 -1.93 -4.92 -2.00
CA ASN A 54 -2.84 -5.78 -1.24
C ASN A 54 -3.98 -6.40 -2.05
N THR A 55 -4.34 -5.86 -3.22
CA THR A 55 -5.57 -6.27 -3.93
C THR A 55 -5.37 -7.29 -5.06
N GLY A 56 -4.15 -7.69 -5.43
CA GLY A 56 -4.02 -8.70 -6.51
C GLY A 56 -2.66 -9.33 -6.73
N VAL A 57 -1.60 -8.54 -6.90
CA VAL A 57 -0.31 -9.05 -7.38
C VAL A 57 0.54 -9.60 -6.24
N SER A 58 0.57 -8.92 -5.09
CA SER A 58 1.42 -9.33 -3.97
C SER A 58 0.85 -10.51 -3.20
N ASN A 59 -0.47 -10.69 -3.19
CA ASN A 59 -1.07 -11.87 -2.56
C ASN A 59 -0.68 -13.16 -3.28
N LYS A 60 -0.59 -13.19 -4.62
CA LYS A 60 -0.14 -14.41 -5.31
C LYS A 60 1.29 -14.78 -4.94
N VAL A 61 2.20 -13.82 -5.03
CA VAL A 61 3.62 -14.05 -4.72
C VAL A 61 3.79 -14.42 -3.25
N LEU A 62 3.09 -13.73 -2.35
CA LEU A 62 3.08 -14.05 -0.93
C LEU A 62 2.54 -15.46 -0.65
N ILE A 63 1.39 -15.82 -1.24
CA ILE A 63 0.76 -17.14 -1.08
C ILE A 63 1.66 -18.23 -1.68
N GLY A 64 2.33 -17.97 -2.81
CA GLY A 64 3.28 -18.89 -3.43
C GLY A 64 4.54 -19.11 -2.58
N ILE A 65 5.16 -18.03 -2.08
CA ILE A 65 6.32 -18.12 -1.16
C ILE A 65 5.93 -18.80 0.16
N MET A 66 4.76 -18.48 0.71
CA MET A 66 4.23 -19.13 1.90
C MET A 66 3.96 -20.62 1.65
N GLY A 67 3.52 -20.99 0.44
CA GLY A 67 3.39 -22.39 0.01
C GLY A 67 4.73 -23.10 -0.13
N ILE A 68 5.81 -22.40 -0.49
CA ILE A 68 7.15 -23.02 -0.56
C ILE A 68 7.73 -23.23 0.84
N ILE A 69 7.69 -22.22 1.70
CA ILE A 69 8.31 -22.27 3.03
C ILE A 69 7.46 -23.08 4.02
N PHE A 70 6.13 -22.94 3.94
CA PHE A 70 5.18 -23.55 4.86
C PHE A 70 4.15 -24.46 4.17
N GLY A 71 4.46 -24.97 2.97
CA GLY A 71 3.59 -25.88 2.23
C GLY A 71 3.31 -27.19 2.96
N TYR A 72 4.22 -27.65 3.81
CA TYR A 72 4.00 -28.82 4.65
C TYR A 72 2.92 -28.61 5.71
N LEU A 73 2.71 -27.37 6.15
CA LEU A 73 1.64 -26.99 7.08
C LEU A 73 0.31 -26.67 6.36
N GLY A 74 0.33 -26.47 5.03
CA GLY A 74 -0.84 -26.07 4.27
C GLY A 74 -1.25 -24.59 4.46
N ILE A 75 -0.37 -23.74 5.00
CA ILE A 75 -0.66 -22.32 5.33
C ILE A 75 -1.17 -21.55 4.11
N HIS A 76 -0.63 -21.82 2.92
CA HIS A 76 -1.05 -21.20 1.66
C HIS A 76 -2.54 -21.41 1.35
N LYS A 77 -3.15 -22.54 1.75
CA LYS A 77 -4.60 -22.79 1.59
C LYS A 77 -5.45 -22.00 2.59
N PHE A 78 -4.94 -21.75 3.79
CA PHE A 78 -5.64 -20.90 4.76
C PHE A 78 -5.71 -19.45 4.27
N MET A 79 -4.67 -18.95 3.59
CA MET A 79 -4.66 -17.59 3.04
C MET A 79 -5.66 -17.40 1.90
N LEU A 80 -5.95 -18.48 1.15
CA LEU A 80 -6.98 -18.52 0.12
C LEU A 80 -8.40 -18.66 0.68
N GLY A 81 -8.57 -18.81 2.00
CA GLY A 81 -9.86 -19.05 2.65
C GLY A 81 -10.32 -20.50 2.62
N TYR A 82 -9.45 -21.44 2.22
CA TYR A 82 -9.70 -22.89 2.21
C TYR A 82 -9.30 -23.53 3.53
N THR A 83 -9.89 -23.06 4.63
CA THR A 83 -9.56 -23.53 5.98
C THR A 83 -9.78 -25.03 6.15
N LYS A 84 -10.79 -25.60 5.47
CA LYS A 84 -11.10 -27.04 5.55
C LYS A 84 -10.03 -27.87 4.85
N GLU A 85 -9.62 -27.45 3.66
CA GLU A 85 -8.60 -28.10 2.85
C GLU A 85 -7.21 -27.98 3.47
N GLY A 86 -6.89 -26.82 4.03
CA GLY A 86 -5.67 -26.61 4.79
C GLY A 86 -5.58 -27.55 6.00
N LEU A 87 -6.70 -27.78 6.70
CA LEU A 87 -6.76 -28.71 7.82
C LEU A 87 -6.64 -30.18 7.38
N ILE A 88 -7.24 -30.55 6.25
CA ILE A 88 -7.09 -31.89 5.65
C ILE A 88 -5.63 -32.12 5.26
N GLN A 89 -4.98 -31.14 4.63
CA GLN A 89 -3.57 -31.23 4.26
C GLN A 89 -2.68 -31.32 5.49
N LEU A 90 -2.92 -30.52 6.53
CA LEU A 90 -2.18 -30.60 7.78
C LEU A 90 -2.34 -31.97 8.45
N GLY A 91 -3.57 -32.49 8.52
CA GLY A 91 -3.85 -33.83 9.03
C GLY A 91 -3.16 -34.91 8.21
N ALA A 92 -3.20 -34.82 6.88
CA ALA A 92 -2.51 -35.73 5.98
C ALA A 92 -0.99 -35.67 6.16
N THR A 93 -0.40 -34.48 6.31
CA THR A 93 1.03 -34.32 6.60
C THR A 93 1.40 -35.01 7.91
N ILE A 94 0.60 -34.87 8.96
CA ILE A 94 0.85 -35.54 10.25
C ILE A 94 0.75 -37.07 10.11
N VAL A 95 -0.28 -37.59 9.44
CA VAL A 95 -0.48 -39.04 9.24
C VAL A 95 0.61 -39.66 8.37
N THR A 96 1.08 -38.94 7.35
CA THR A 96 2.10 -39.39 6.38
C THR A 96 3.53 -39.00 6.77
N CYS A 97 3.75 -38.52 8.00
CA CYS A 97 5.06 -38.09 8.50
C CYS A 97 5.77 -37.06 7.59
N GLY A 98 5.02 -36.08 7.07
CA GLY A 98 5.56 -35.01 6.24
C GLY A 98 5.39 -35.18 4.73
N ALA A 99 5.09 -36.39 4.24
CA ALA A 99 5.08 -36.66 2.79
C ALA A 99 4.03 -35.86 2.03
N ALA A 100 2.84 -35.64 2.62
CA ALA A 100 1.80 -34.80 2.02
C ALA A 100 2.22 -33.32 1.86
N GLY A 101 3.29 -32.88 2.54
CA GLY A 101 3.83 -31.53 2.40
C GLY A 101 4.47 -31.24 1.05
N ILE A 102 4.90 -32.27 0.32
CA ILE A 102 5.43 -32.14 -1.04
C ILE A 102 4.36 -31.55 -1.98
N VAL A 103 3.09 -31.91 -1.77
CA VAL A 103 1.99 -31.35 -2.57
C VAL A 103 1.87 -29.84 -2.37
N GLY A 104 1.97 -29.36 -1.13
CA GLY A 104 1.98 -27.93 -0.81
C GLY A 104 3.17 -27.18 -1.42
N PHE A 105 4.34 -27.82 -1.46
CA PHE A 105 5.52 -27.25 -2.12
C PHE A 105 5.33 -27.07 -3.63
N ILE A 106 4.81 -28.10 -4.32
CA ILE A 106 4.53 -28.03 -5.76
C ILE A 106 3.42 -26.99 -6.04
N GLU A 107 2.38 -26.92 -5.20
CA GLU A 107 1.36 -25.87 -5.32
C GLU A 107 1.93 -24.47 -5.15
N GLY A 108 2.85 -24.26 -4.20
CA GLY A 108 3.56 -22.98 -4.03
C GLY A 108 4.29 -22.54 -5.30
N ILE A 109 4.95 -23.48 -5.99
CA ILE A 109 5.59 -23.21 -7.29
C ILE A 109 4.54 -22.89 -8.36
N ILE A 110 3.45 -23.67 -8.46
CA ILE A 110 2.38 -23.44 -9.45
C ILE A 110 1.73 -22.07 -9.29
N TYR A 111 1.55 -21.61 -8.05
CA TYR A 111 1.02 -20.28 -7.78
C TYR A 111 1.98 -19.20 -8.28
N LEU A 112 3.30 -19.38 -8.11
CA LEU A 112 4.30 -18.44 -8.61
C LEU A 112 4.42 -18.45 -10.14
N THR A 113 4.20 -19.59 -10.80
CA THR A 113 4.35 -19.73 -12.26
C THR A 113 3.09 -19.39 -13.05
N LYS A 114 1.91 -19.33 -12.41
CA LYS A 114 0.67 -18.86 -13.06
C LYS A 114 0.66 -17.34 -13.23
N SER A 115 -0.02 -16.84 -14.25
CA SER A 115 -0.37 -15.42 -14.40
C SER A 115 -1.29 -14.96 -13.26
N ASP A 116 -1.24 -13.68 -12.89
CA ASP A 116 -2.06 -13.16 -11.77
C ASP A 116 -3.56 -13.30 -12.03
N GLU A 117 -4.02 -13.05 -13.25
CA GLU A 117 -5.41 -13.24 -13.68
C GLU A 117 -5.86 -14.71 -13.61
N ASP A 118 -5.01 -15.62 -14.07
CA ASP A 118 -5.27 -17.06 -14.01
C ASP A 118 -5.34 -17.55 -12.57
N PHE A 119 -4.45 -17.06 -11.70
CA PHE A 119 -4.47 -17.39 -10.28
C PHE A 119 -5.75 -16.89 -9.61
N HIS A 120 -6.11 -15.62 -9.83
CA HIS A 120 -7.31 -15.03 -9.26
C HIS A 120 -8.56 -15.77 -9.73
N THR A 121 -8.69 -16.02 -11.03
CA THR A 121 -9.82 -16.74 -11.59
C THR A 121 -9.90 -18.18 -11.06
N THR A 122 -8.77 -18.89 -10.99
CA THR A 122 -8.75 -20.31 -10.60
C THR A 122 -8.92 -20.51 -9.09
N TYR A 123 -8.17 -19.76 -8.28
CA TYR A 123 -8.02 -20.00 -6.84
C TYR A 123 -8.69 -18.94 -5.96
N VAL A 124 -9.23 -17.86 -6.51
CA VAL A 124 -10.04 -16.90 -5.72
C VAL A 124 -11.51 -17.01 -6.12
N VAL A 125 -11.79 -17.01 -7.44
CA VAL A 125 -13.17 -17.07 -7.97
C VAL A 125 -13.71 -18.50 -8.02
N ASN A 126 -13.03 -19.40 -8.74
CA ASN A 126 -13.51 -20.78 -8.95
C ASN A 126 -13.27 -21.73 -7.78
N LYS A 127 -12.70 -21.20 -6.70
CA LYS A 127 -12.39 -21.92 -5.48
C LYS A 127 -11.67 -23.28 -5.66
N LYS A 128 -10.71 -23.38 -6.57
CA LYS A 128 -10.06 -24.67 -6.88
C LYS A 128 -9.22 -25.17 -5.69
N SER A 129 -9.69 -26.24 -5.05
CA SER A 129 -9.12 -26.73 -3.79
C SER A 129 -7.73 -27.37 -3.92
N TRP A 130 -7.38 -28.03 -5.03
CA TRP A 130 -6.09 -28.72 -5.25
C TRP A 130 -5.65 -28.55 -6.71
N PHE A 131 -4.32 -28.41 -6.91
CA PHE A 131 -3.63 -28.25 -8.22
C PHE A 131 -4.51 -27.75 -9.35
#